data_AF-A0A2T4VAU6-F1
#
_entry.id   AF-A0A2T4VAU6-F1
#
_cell.length_a   1.000
_cell.length_b   1.000
_cell.length_c   1.000
_cell.angle_alpha   90.00
_cell.angle_beta   90.00
_cell.angle_gamma   90.00
#
_symmetry.space_group_name_H-M   'P 1'
#
loop_
_entity.id
_entity.type
_entity.pdbx_description
1 polymer ?
#
loop_
_entity_poly.entity_id
_entity_poly.type
_entity_poly.pdbx_seq_one_letter_code
_entity_poly.pdbx_strand_id
1 'polypeptide(L)'
;HETGKAGAGMAEPPRHHVMPKEFREWFEKRGFTGEMDIDEFCIKLEQAHHEAIHGGGDWKLGRTWPGEWNRMIMKVLYEAELRTGRMLTRNEVLNIVAERMERYYIPIEFIPWRGP
;
A
#
# COMPACT_ATOMS: atom_id res chain seq x y z
N HIS A 1 11.77 18.34 35.00
CA HIS A 1 10.36 18.52 34.63
C HIS A 1 10.26 19.90 34.01
N GLU A 2 10.46 20.01 32.69
CA GLU A 2 10.25 21.27 31.98
C GLU A 2 9.65 20.96 30.60
N THR A 3 8.44 21.47 30.43
CA THR A 3 7.56 21.32 29.28
C THR A 3 7.97 22.30 28.19
N GLY A 4 8.49 21.80 27.08
CA GLY A 4 8.59 22.53 25.82
C GLY A 4 7.50 22.06 24.86
N LYS A 5 6.33 22.70 24.91
CA LYS A 5 5.26 22.57 23.91
C LYS A 5 5.79 23.06 22.55
N ALA A 6 6.34 22.16 21.75
CA ALA A 6 6.41 22.38 20.31
C ALA A 6 5.04 22.03 19.73
N GLY A 7 4.45 22.95 18.99
CA GLY A 7 3.11 22.80 18.40
C GLY A 7 2.99 21.49 17.63
N ALA A 8 1.77 20.95 17.57
CA ALA A 8 1.38 19.88 16.66
C ALA A 8 1.60 20.36 15.21
N GLY A 9 2.86 20.36 14.78
CA GLY A 9 3.25 20.63 13.42
C GLY A 9 2.62 19.53 12.60
N MET A 10 1.70 19.93 11.72
CA MET A 10 1.07 19.06 10.75
C MET A 10 2.16 18.39 9.92
N ALA A 11 2.65 17.24 10.38
CA ALA A 11 3.53 16.39 9.60
C ALA A 11 2.79 16.11 8.28
N GLU A 12 3.51 16.18 7.15
CA GLU A 12 2.89 15.80 5.88
C GLU A 12 2.24 14.41 6.03
N PRO A 13 1.02 14.22 5.49
CA PRO A 13 0.36 12.92 5.55
C PRO A 13 1.32 11.83 5.05
N PRO A 14 1.50 10.72 5.79
CA PRO A 14 2.38 9.65 5.36
C PRO A 14 1.98 9.17 3.96
N ARG A 15 2.99 8.88 3.14
CA ARG A 15 2.76 8.23 1.85
C ARG A 15 2.71 6.72 2.05
N HIS A 16 1.61 6.11 1.66
CA HIS A 16 1.43 4.67 1.70
C HIS A 16 1.71 4.08 0.32
N HIS A 17 2.54 3.02 0.25
CA HIS A 17 2.71 2.24 -0.98
C HIS A 17 1.55 1.27 -1.12
N VAL A 18 0.73 1.47 -2.14
CA VAL A 18 -0.45 0.62 -2.38
C VAL A 18 -0.04 -0.79 -2.79
N MET A 19 1.03 -0.92 -3.58
CA MET A 19 1.68 -2.21 -3.87
C MET A 19 2.86 -2.40 -2.92
N PRO A 20 2.90 -3.49 -2.11
CA PRO A 20 3.88 -3.60 -1.03
C PRO A 20 5.32 -3.78 -1.54
N LYS A 21 6.22 -2.90 -1.10
CA LYS A 21 7.65 -2.93 -1.44
C LYS A 21 8.35 -4.25 -1.13
N GLU A 22 7.92 -4.93 -0.07
CA GLU A 22 8.49 -6.22 0.33
C GLU A 22 8.31 -7.33 -0.73
N PHE A 23 7.36 -7.16 -1.66
CA PHE A 23 7.11 -8.06 -2.77
C PHE A 23 7.49 -7.44 -4.12
N ARG A 24 8.41 -6.47 -4.16
CA ARG A 24 8.84 -5.77 -5.39
C ARG A 24 9.13 -6.73 -6.55
N GLU A 25 9.93 -7.77 -6.33
CA GLU A 25 10.28 -8.74 -7.38
C GLU A 25 9.05 -9.46 -7.97
N TRP A 26 7.99 -9.63 -7.17
CA TRP A 26 6.72 -10.19 -7.66
C TRP A 26 6.06 -9.21 -8.64
N PHE A 27 6.02 -7.92 -8.31
CA PHE A 27 5.46 -6.91 -9.21
C PHE A 27 6.33 -6.71 -10.46
N GLU A 28 7.66 -6.70 -10.33
CA GLU A 28 8.58 -6.55 -11.48
C GLU A 28 8.39 -7.65 -12.51
N LYS A 29 8.19 -8.91 -12.08
CA LYS A 29 7.87 -10.04 -12.97
C LYS A 29 6.57 -9.84 -13.78
N ARG A 30 5.69 -8.94 -13.34
CA ARG A 30 4.42 -8.58 -14.01
C ARG A 30 4.52 -7.26 -14.78
N GLY A 31 5.72 -6.73 -14.93
CA GLY A 31 6.00 -5.54 -15.74
C GLY A 31 5.86 -4.21 -15.01
N PHE A 32 5.88 -4.22 -13.67
CA PHE A 32 5.98 -3.00 -12.86
C PHE A 32 7.45 -2.56 -12.75
N THR A 33 7.94 -1.87 -13.78
CA THR A 33 9.30 -1.34 -13.87
C THR A 33 9.29 -0.01 -14.64
N GLY A 34 10.38 0.76 -14.55
CA GLY A 34 10.52 2.04 -15.25
C GLY A 34 9.43 3.03 -14.85
N GLU A 35 8.75 3.63 -15.82
CA GLU A 35 7.63 4.57 -15.59
C GLU A 35 6.40 3.93 -14.93
N MET A 36 6.38 2.60 -14.80
CA MET A 36 5.31 1.84 -14.15
C MET A 36 5.81 1.10 -12.91
N ASP A 37 6.92 1.56 -12.31
CA ASP A 37 7.42 1.03 -11.05
C ASP A 37 6.37 1.17 -9.93
N ILE A 38 6.37 0.25 -8.97
CA ILE A 38 5.43 0.29 -7.84
C ILE A 38 5.57 1.55 -6.96
N ASP A 39 6.72 2.22 -7.04
CA ASP A 39 6.98 3.49 -6.34
C ASP A 39 6.16 4.65 -6.92
N GLU A 40 5.65 4.52 -8.15
CA GLU A 40 4.72 5.49 -8.75
C GLU A 40 3.30 5.39 -8.16
N PHE A 41 3.01 4.34 -7.38
CA PHE A 41 1.68 4.04 -6.84
C PHE A 41 1.63 4.22 -5.32
N CYS A 42 1.98 5.41 -4.87
CA CYS A 42 1.77 5.83 -3.49
C CYS A 42 0.53 6.70 -3.36
N ILE A 43 0.00 6.83 -2.15
CA ILE A 43 -1.13 7.70 -1.83
C ILE A 43 -0.84 8.48 -0.55
N LYS A 44 -1.43 9.66 -0.39
CA LYS A 44 -1.44 10.37 0.88
C LYS A 44 -2.62 9.88 1.72
N LEU A 45 -2.34 9.46 2.94
CA LEU A 45 -3.37 9.12 3.91
C LEU A 45 -3.18 9.94 5.18
N GLU A 46 -4.29 10.35 5.78
CA GLU A 46 -4.26 10.90 7.14
C GLU A 46 -3.65 9.86 8.10
N GLN A 47 -2.89 10.31 9.10
CA GLN A 47 -2.07 9.43 9.94
C GLN A 47 -2.90 8.31 10.59
N ALA A 48 -4.08 8.63 11.12
CA ALA A 48 -4.95 7.63 11.73
C ALA A 48 -5.43 6.56 10.73
N HIS A 49 -5.75 6.97 9.50
CA HIS A 49 -6.15 6.05 8.44
C HIS A 49 -4.94 5.20 7.98
N HIS A 50 -3.77 5.81 7.85
CA HIS A 50 -2.52 5.11 7.52
C HIS A 50 -2.18 4.02 8.56
N GLU A 51 -2.32 4.32 9.85
CA GLU A 51 -2.13 3.33 10.91
C GLU A 51 -3.22 2.24 10.86
N ALA A 52 -4.48 2.61 10.64
CA ALA A 52 -5.59 1.65 10.59
C ALA A 52 -5.40 0.60 9.49
N ILE A 53 -4.96 0.98 8.28
CA ILE A 53 -4.71 0.02 7.19
C ILE A 53 -3.52 -0.90 7.49
N HIS A 54 -2.62 -0.49 8.37
CA HIS A 54 -1.50 -1.29 8.85
C HIS A 54 -1.80 -2.06 10.14
N GLY A 55 -3.05 -2.08 10.63
CA GLY A 55 -3.41 -2.81 11.85
C GLY A 55 -3.14 -2.06 13.16
N GLY A 56 -2.96 -0.73 13.09
CA GLY A 56 -2.76 0.17 14.23
C GLY A 56 -1.38 0.84 14.25
N GLY A 57 -1.05 1.50 15.37
CA GLY A 57 0.16 2.31 15.53
C GLY A 57 1.50 1.55 15.50
N ASP A 58 1.49 0.21 15.60
CA ASP A 58 2.68 -0.64 15.37
C ASP A 58 2.49 -1.48 14.11
N TRP A 59 3.02 -0.97 12.99
CA TRP A 59 2.92 -1.62 11.68
C TRP A 59 3.60 -3.00 11.64
N LYS A 60 4.57 -3.29 12.50
CA LYS A 60 5.22 -4.61 12.57
C LYS A 60 4.29 -5.62 13.21
N LEU A 61 3.66 -5.25 14.32
CA LEU A 61 2.65 -6.09 14.96
C LEU A 61 1.42 -6.26 14.06
N GLY A 62 1.04 -5.19 13.36
CA GLY A 62 0.01 -5.15 12.36
C GLY A 62 0.14 -6.21 11.26
N ARG A 63 1.38 -6.59 10.90
CA ARG A 63 1.62 -7.71 9.97
C ARG A 63 1.07 -9.05 10.44
N THR A 64 0.71 -9.21 11.71
CA THR A 64 0.04 -10.43 12.18
C THR A 64 -1.46 -10.42 11.87
N TRP A 65 -2.07 -9.26 11.69
CA TRP A 65 -3.49 -9.10 11.41
C TRP A 65 -3.83 -9.47 9.95
N PRO A 66 -4.80 -10.37 9.71
CA PRO A 66 -5.20 -10.75 8.34
C PRO A 66 -5.77 -9.60 7.50
N GLY A 67 -6.26 -8.54 8.14
CA GLY A 67 -6.81 -7.34 7.48
C GLY A 67 -5.76 -6.29 7.12
N GLU A 68 -4.49 -6.48 7.48
CA GLU A 68 -3.41 -5.58 7.11
C GLU A 68 -3.29 -5.49 5.58
N TRP A 69 -3.25 -4.26 5.05
CA TRP A 69 -3.39 -4.00 3.63
C TRP A 69 -2.41 -4.82 2.77
N ASN A 70 -1.12 -4.83 3.11
CA ASN A 70 -0.10 -5.49 2.29
C ASN A 70 -0.32 -7.00 2.24
N ARG A 71 -0.67 -7.63 3.37
CA ARG A 71 -1.01 -9.07 3.39
C ARG A 71 -2.30 -9.36 2.63
N MET A 72 -3.32 -8.53 2.83
CA MET A 72 -4.61 -8.69 2.17
C MET A 72 -4.45 -8.58 0.66
N ILE A 73 -3.75 -7.56 0.14
CA ILE A 73 -3.61 -7.35 -1.30
C ILE A 73 -2.82 -8.48 -1.95
N MET A 74 -1.71 -8.91 -1.34
CA MET A 74 -0.94 -10.04 -1.87
C MET A 74 -1.73 -11.33 -1.86
N LYS A 75 -2.50 -11.61 -0.80
CA LYS A 75 -3.39 -12.78 -0.75
C LYS A 75 -4.37 -12.77 -1.92
N VAL A 76 -5.05 -11.65 -2.16
CA VAL A 76 -6.04 -11.54 -3.25
C VAL A 76 -5.38 -11.73 -4.62
N LEU A 77 -4.18 -11.18 -4.83
CA LEU A 77 -3.43 -11.32 -6.08
C LEU A 77 -2.96 -12.76 -6.32
N TYR A 78 -2.42 -13.43 -5.30
CA TYR A 78 -2.05 -14.85 -5.42
C TYR A 78 -3.27 -15.74 -5.67
N GLU A 79 -4.39 -15.52 -4.98
CA GLU A 79 -5.64 -16.25 -5.23
C GLU A 79 -6.16 -16.02 -6.66
N ALA A 80 -5.99 -14.82 -7.23
CA ALA A 80 -6.37 -14.55 -8.60
C ALA A 80 -5.50 -15.30 -9.62
N GLU A 81 -4.20 -15.41 -9.39
CA GLU A 81 -3.32 -16.26 -10.21
C GLU A 81 -3.68 -17.74 -10.11
N LEU A 82 -3.96 -18.23 -8.90
CA LEU A 82 -4.40 -19.59 -8.69
C LEU A 82 -5.71 -19.89 -9.43
N ARG A 83 -6.69 -18.98 -9.38
CA ARG A 83 -7.98 -19.14 -10.08
C ARG A 83 -7.84 -19.09 -11.60
N THR A 84 -6.96 -18.24 -12.12
CA THR A 84 -6.77 -18.08 -13.57
C THR A 84 -5.80 -19.11 -14.16
N GLY A 85 -5.00 -19.78 -13.32
CA GLY A 85 -4.01 -20.76 -13.74
C GLY A 85 -2.82 -20.14 -14.48
N ARG A 86 -2.65 -18.82 -14.42
CA ARG A 86 -1.56 -18.09 -15.08
C ARG A 86 -1.11 -16.89 -14.28
N MET A 87 0.03 -16.33 -14.68
CA MET A 87 0.47 -15.04 -14.19
C MET A 87 -0.54 -13.95 -14.57
N LEU A 88 -0.84 -13.05 -13.63
CA LEU A 88 -1.61 -11.84 -13.91
C LEU A 88 -0.80 -10.88 -14.78
N THR A 89 -1.49 -10.21 -15.70
CA THR A 89 -0.93 -9.04 -16.39
C THR A 89 -0.89 -7.84 -15.46
N ARG A 90 -0.05 -6.85 -15.77
CA ARG A 90 0.00 -5.57 -15.05
C ARG A 90 -1.37 -4.92 -14.88
N ASN A 91 -2.19 -4.91 -15.93
CA ASN A 91 -3.51 -4.29 -15.90
C ASN A 91 -4.49 -5.05 -15.00
N GLU A 92 -4.40 -6.38 -14.94
CA GLU A 92 -5.21 -7.16 -14.01
C GLU A 92 -4.81 -6.92 -12.54
N VAL A 93 -3.51 -6.78 -12.28
CA VAL A 93 -3.02 -6.37 -10.95
C VAL A 93 -3.58 -5.00 -10.59
N LEU A 94 -3.46 -4.00 -11.47
CA LEU A 94 -3.99 -2.65 -11.24
C LEU A 94 -5.51 -2.65 -11.00
N ASN A 95 -6.28 -3.40 -11.78
CA ASN A 95 -7.73 -3.50 -11.60
C ASN A 95 -8.10 -4.11 -10.25
N ILE A 96 -7.43 -5.19 -9.83
CA ILE A 96 -7.65 -5.82 -8.53
C ILE A 96 -7.29 -4.85 -7.39
N VAL A 97 -6.15 -4.16 -7.50
CA VAL A 97 -5.72 -3.16 -6.53
C VAL A 97 -6.75 -2.04 -6.42
N ALA A 98 -7.19 -1.47 -7.54
CA ALA A 98 -8.19 -0.40 -7.57
C ALA A 98 -9.53 -0.84 -6.93
N GLU A 99 -10.02 -2.05 -7.24
CA GLU A 99 -11.24 -2.59 -6.62
C GLU A 99 -11.10 -2.72 -5.10
N ARG A 100 -9.92 -3.12 -4.61
CA ARG A 100 -9.65 -3.19 -3.17
C ARG A 100 -9.53 -1.81 -2.56
N MET A 101 -8.92 -0.84 -3.24
CA MET A 101 -8.83 0.53 -2.73
C MET A 101 -10.23 1.10 -2.54
N GLU A 102 -11.12 0.96 -3.53
CA GLU A 102 -12.51 1.40 -3.44
C GLU A 102 -13.25 0.73 -2.27
N ARG A 103 -13.13 -0.60 -2.13
CA ARG A 103 -13.79 -1.36 -1.06
C ARG A 103 -13.37 -0.93 0.35
N TYR A 104 -12.13 -0.49 0.51
CA TYR A 104 -11.57 -0.03 1.78
C TYR A 104 -11.56 1.50 1.92
N TYR A 105 -12.23 2.22 1.01
CA TYR A 105 -12.32 3.69 1.00
C TYR A 105 -10.95 4.39 0.95
N ILE A 106 -10.00 3.76 0.24
CA ILE A 106 -8.67 4.28 0.00
C ILE A 106 -8.71 5.14 -1.28
N PRO A 107 -8.23 6.40 -1.26
CA PRO A 107 -8.26 7.28 -2.43
C PRO A 107 -7.41 6.74 -3.59
N ILE A 108 -7.96 6.78 -4.82
CA ILE A 108 -7.25 6.40 -6.06
C ILE A 108 -6.62 7.65 -6.69
N GLU A 109 -5.82 8.36 -5.89
CA GLU A 109 -5.04 9.53 -6.33
C GLU A 109 -3.56 9.21 -6.10
N PHE A 110 -2.96 8.58 -7.10
CA PHE A 110 -1.58 8.16 -7.01
C PHE A 110 -0.62 9.35 -7.06
N ILE A 111 0.40 9.29 -6.21
CA ILE A 111 1.54 10.18 -6.19
C ILE A 111 2.82 9.32 -6.24
N PRO A 112 3.88 9.81 -6.90
CA PRO A 112 5.16 9.12 -6.86
C PRO A 112 5.79 9.16 -5.47
N TRP A 113 6.42 8.06 -5.08
CA TRP A 113 7.36 8.02 -3.97
C TRP A 113 8.64 8.76 -4.37
N ARG A 114 9.08 9.71 -3.54
CA ARG A 114 10.32 10.47 -3.78
C ARG A 114 11.41 10.23 -2.74
N GLY A 115 11.28 9.20 -1.91
CA GLY A 115 12.17 8.97 -0.77
C GLY A 115 11.95 9.96 0.38
N PRO A 116 12.51 9.70 1.57
CA PRO A 116 12.91 10.74 2.52
C PRO A 116 14.14 11.51 2.03
#